data_AF-A0A956QKV9-F1
#
_entry.id   AF-A0A956QKV9-F1
#
_cell.length_a   1.000
_cell.length_b   1.000
_cell.length_c   1.000
_cell.angle_alpha   90.00
_cell.angle_beta   90.00
_cell.angle_gamma   90.00
#
_symmetry.space_group_name_H-M   'P 1'
#
loop_
_entity.id
_entity.type
_entity.pdbx_description
1 polymer ?
#
loop_
_entity_poly.entity_id
_entity_poly.type
_entity_poly.pdbx_seq_one_letter_code
_entity_poly.pdbx_strand_id
1 'polypeptide(L)'
;MFPSLVAAQLKETLLDYLKTTFSFGDPVFEQAFFDYLAGPEGIFKGPYLDLRLPFKQADPKAQLFLEIKPNFVPYEHQRQAFLRLHSRKGQQPHHTLVVTGTGSGKTECFLYPILDHCYRTREQRGIKAILLYPMNALATDQARRLAAILADDERLKGQVTAGLYVGGQGQHRVADAEHLVDDREVLRQSPPDILLTNYKMLDFLLQRPDDRALWAHNTPDT
;
A
#
# COMPACT_ATOMS: atom_id res chain seq x y z
N MET A 1 8.97 -3.82 -28.86
CA MET A 1 9.99 -2.90 -28.31
C MET A 1 11.01 -3.75 -27.57
N PHE A 2 12.28 -3.75 -27.97
CA PHE A 2 13.31 -4.55 -27.32
C PHE A 2 13.92 -3.77 -26.15
N PRO A 3 13.80 -4.23 -24.89
CA PRO A 3 14.27 -3.48 -23.72
C PRO A 3 15.75 -3.11 -23.77
N SER A 4 16.58 -3.96 -24.38
CA SER A 4 18.01 -3.69 -24.60
C SER A 4 18.26 -2.49 -25.52
N LEU A 5 17.48 -2.37 -26.60
CA LEU A 5 17.57 -1.22 -27.51
C LEU A 5 17.10 0.07 -26.84
N VAL A 6 16.01 -0.01 -26.06
CA VAL A 6 15.51 1.17 -25.30
C VAL A 6 16.55 1.62 -24.28
N ALA A 7 17.17 0.70 -23.54
CA ALA A 7 18.20 1.04 -22.57
C ALA A 7 19.41 1.74 -23.22
N ALA A 8 19.83 1.28 -24.40
CA ALA A 8 20.91 1.92 -25.17
C ALA A 8 20.50 3.34 -25.65
N GLN A 9 19.32 3.49 -26.25
CA GLN A 9 18.81 4.78 -26.71
C GLN A 9 18.65 5.79 -25.56
N LEU A 10 18.19 5.33 -24.39
CA LEU A 10 17.99 6.16 -23.22
C LEU A 10 19.33 6.64 -22.64
N LYS A 11 20.36 5.77 -22.67
CA LYS A 11 21.74 6.17 -22.33
C LYS A 11 22.25 7.25 -23.27
N GLU A 12 22.15 7.05 -24.58
CA GLU A 12 22.61 8.03 -25.58
C GLU A 12 21.88 9.37 -25.44
N THR A 13 20.55 9.33 -25.35
CA THR A 13 19.72 10.53 -25.22
C THR A 13 20.05 11.32 -23.95
N LEU A 14 20.27 10.64 -22.81
CA LEU A 14 20.67 11.31 -21.57
C LEU A 14 22.06 11.92 -21.66
N LEU A 15 23.02 11.23 -22.30
CA LEU A 15 24.36 11.76 -22.50
C LEU A 15 24.34 13.01 -23.39
N ASP A 16 23.57 12.99 -24.47
CA ASP A 16 23.43 14.14 -25.37
C ASP A 16 22.73 15.32 -24.69
N TYR A 17 21.71 15.04 -23.87
CA TYR A 17 21.07 16.07 -23.05
C TYR A 17 22.05 16.71 -22.06
N LEU A 18 22.86 15.91 -21.36
CA LEU A 18 23.85 16.44 -20.42
C LEU A 18 24.93 17.26 -21.14
N LYS A 19 25.39 16.81 -22.32
CA LYS A 19 26.35 17.56 -23.17
C LYS A 19 25.81 18.90 -23.64
N THR A 20 24.53 18.97 -24.00
CA THR A 20 23.91 20.20 -24.50
C THR A 20 23.50 21.16 -23.37
N THR A 21 23.24 20.64 -22.17
CA THR A 21 22.79 21.44 -21.02
C THR A 21 23.96 22.02 -20.21
N PHE A 22 25.07 21.28 -20.07
CA PHE A 22 26.21 21.69 -19.26
C PHE A 22 27.40 22.04 -20.15
N SER A 23 27.83 23.31 -20.09
CA SER A 23 29.11 23.76 -20.65
C SER A 23 30.12 23.99 -19.53
N PHE A 24 31.38 23.66 -19.78
CA PHE A 24 32.46 23.86 -18.83
C PHE A 24 33.45 24.90 -19.37
N GLY A 25 34.07 25.67 -18.45
CA GLY A 25 35.10 26.65 -18.83
C GLY A 25 36.46 26.02 -19.14
N ASP A 26 36.68 24.78 -18.70
CA ASP A 26 37.91 24.00 -18.94
C ASP A 26 37.60 22.83 -19.89
N PRO A 27 38.12 22.86 -21.13
CA PRO A 27 37.91 21.79 -22.12
C PRO A 27 38.46 20.44 -21.70
N VAL A 28 39.53 20.42 -20.89
CA VAL A 28 40.15 19.16 -20.42
C VAL A 28 39.24 18.49 -19.39
N PHE A 29 38.66 19.28 -18.50
CA PHE A 29 37.71 18.80 -17.51
C PHE A 29 36.40 18.32 -18.17
N GLU A 30 35.89 19.08 -19.14
CA GLU A 30 34.70 18.70 -19.92
C GLU A 30 34.84 17.32 -20.54
N GLN A 31 35.96 17.11 -21.23
CA GLN A 31 36.27 15.85 -21.88
C GLN A 31 36.34 14.71 -20.86
N ALA A 32 37.09 14.89 -19.77
CA ALA A 32 37.24 13.88 -18.72
C ALA A 32 35.90 13.51 -18.06
N PHE A 33 35.01 14.50 -17.84
CA PHE A 33 33.69 14.28 -17.25
C PHE A 33 32.79 13.44 -18.17
N PHE A 34 32.71 13.79 -19.46
CA PHE A 34 31.88 13.03 -20.40
C PHE A 34 32.45 11.66 -20.73
N ASP A 35 33.77 11.50 -20.75
CA ASP A 35 34.43 10.20 -20.88
C ASP A 35 34.12 9.30 -19.68
N TYR A 36 34.12 9.86 -18.46
CA TYR A 36 33.69 9.13 -17.27
C TYR A 36 32.23 8.69 -17.35
N LEU A 37 31.31 9.60 -17.73
CA LEU A 37 29.89 9.28 -17.85
C LEU A 37 29.61 8.19 -18.88
N ALA A 38 30.31 8.22 -20.02
CA ALA A 38 30.15 7.24 -21.10
C ALA A 38 30.80 5.89 -20.77
N GLY A 39 31.87 5.92 -19.96
CA GLY A 39 32.71 4.78 -19.61
C GLY A 39 32.05 3.72 -18.72
N PRO A 40 32.69 2.55 -18.56
CA PRO A 40 32.17 1.42 -17.77
C PRO A 40 32.04 1.75 -16.27
N GLU A 41 32.91 2.62 -15.77
CA GLU A 41 32.85 3.08 -14.37
C GLU A 41 31.84 4.22 -14.14
N GLY A 42 31.26 4.76 -15.21
CA GLY A 42 30.27 5.82 -15.15
C GLY A 42 28.93 5.42 -14.56
N ILE A 43 27.95 6.31 -14.70
CA ILE A 43 26.62 6.16 -14.09
C ILE A 43 25.75 5.10 -14.77
N PHE A 44 26.09 4.72 -16.01
CA PHE A 44 25.33 3.74 -16.79
C PHE A 44 25.94 2.35 -16.65
N LYS A 45 25.41 1.55 -15.72
CA LYS A 45 25.89 0.17 -15.46
C LYS A 45 25.23 -0.91 -16.35
N GLY A 46 24.50 -0.48 -17.38
CA GLY A 46 23.79 -1.37 -18.32
C GLY A 46 22.41 -1.83 -17.83
N PRO A 47 21.69 -2.60 -18.66
CA PRO A 47 20.39 -3.16 -18.28
C PRO A 47 20.58 -4.33 -17.32
N TYR A 48 19.99 -4.23 -16.14
CA TYR A 48 19.91 -5.35 -15.20
C TYR A 48 18.71 -6.23 -15.53
N LEU A 49 18.94 -7.54 -15.67
CA LEU A 49 17.87 -8.52 -15.81
C LEU A 49 17.64 -9.19 -14.46
N ASP A 50 16.50 -8.88 -13.84
CA ASP A 50 16.05 -9.55 -12.61
C ASP A 50 15.09 -10.69 -12.98
N LEU A 51 15.59 -11.93 -12.94
CA LEU A 51 14.79 -13.13 -13.14
C LEU A 51 14.31 -13.65 -11.77
N ARG A 52 13.06 -13.35 -11.43
CA ARG A 52 12.45 -13.86 -10.21
C ARG A 52 11.73 -15.17 -10.50
N LEU A 53 11.96 -16.17 -9.64
CA LEU A 53 11.13 -17.36 -9.63
C LEU A 53 9.69 -16.99 -9.23
N PRO A 54 8.66 -17.57 -9.88
CA PRO A 54 7.29 -17.33 -9.48
C PRO A 54 7.06 -17.83 -8.06
N PHE A 55 6.20 -17.14 -7.31
CA PHE A 55 5.82 -17.58 -5.98
C PHE A 55 5.00 -18.86 -6.05
N LYS A 56 5.20 -19.76 -5.08
CA LYS A 56 4.43 -21.00 -4.96
C LYS A 56 2.97 -20.66 -4.66
N GLN A 57 2.05 -21.13 -5.51
CA GLN A 57 0.61 -21.05 -5.25
C GLN A 57 0.22 -21.98 -4.10
N ALA A 58 -0.75 -21.55 -3.30
CA ALA A 58 -1.40 -22.42 -2.33
C ALA A 58 -2.22 -23.51 -3.03
N ASP A 59 -2.47 -24.62 -2.33
CA ASP A 59 -3.46 -25.61 -2.78
C ASP A 59 -4.85 -24.93 -2.86
N PRO A 60 -5.52 -24.92 -4.03
CA PRO A 60 -6.85 -24.34 -4.19
C PRO A 60 -7.92 -24.96 -3.28
N LYS A 61 -7.69 -26.18 -2.78
CA LYS A 61 -8.58 -26.87 -1.83
C LYS A 61 -8.27 -26.54 -0.37
N ALA A 62 -7.16 -25.85 -0.09
CA ALA A 62 -6.78 -25.51 1.27
C ALA A 62 -7.79 -24.53 1.88
N GLN A 63 -8.17 -24.79 3.14
CA GLN A 63 -9.06 -23.90 3.87
C GLN A 63 -8.34 -22.58 4.21
N LEU A 64 -8.94 -21.46 3.81
CA LEU A 64 -8.39 -20.12 4.07
C LEU A 64 -8.86 -19.52 5.40
N PHE A 65 -9.90 -20.09 6.02
CA PHE A 65 -10.54 -19.58 7.24
C PHE A 65 -11.07 -18.13 7.12
N LEU A 66 -11.39 -17.69 5.91
CA LEU A 66 -11.99 -16.38 5.61
C LEU A 66 -13.31 -16.57 4.87
N GLU A 67 -14.32 -15.78 5.21
CA GLU A 67 -15.58 -15.60 4.49
C GLU A 67 -15.40 -14.59 3.36
N ILE A 68 -14.74 -13.47 3.66
CA ILE A 68 -14.25 -12.53 2.65
C ILE A 68 -12.92 -13.05 2.12
N LYS A 69 -13.01 -13.87 1.07
CA LYS A 69 -11.86 -14.49 0.40
C LYS A 69 -11.50 -13.76 -0.90
N PRO A 70 -10.22 -13.81 -1.32
CA PRO A 70 -9.80 -13.32 -2.63
C PRO A 70 -10.49 -14.07 -3.78
N ASN A 71 -10.67 -13.37 -4.91
CA ASN A 71 -11.14 -13.93 -6.18
C ASN A 71 -10.00 -14.56 -7.01
N PHE A 72 -8.82 -14.75 -6.42
CA PHE A 72 -7.64 -15.37 -7.02
C PHE A 72 -7.11 -16.48 -6.11
N VAL A 73 -6.31 -17.40 -6.66
CA VAL A 73 -5.61 -18.42 -5.87
C VAL A 73 -4.43 -17.75 -5.14
N PRO A 74 -4.43 -17.69 -3.80
CA PRO A 74 -3.37 -17.01 -3.07
C PRO A 74 -2.05 -17.77 -3.20
N TYR A 75 -0.94 -17.04 -3.05
CA TYR A 75 0.36 -17.67 -2.83
C TYR A 75 0.42 -18.33 -1.45
N GLU A 76 1.33 -19.29 -1.28
CA GLU A 76 1.48 -20.01 -0.03
C GLU A 76 1.81 -19.06 1.13
N HIS A 77 2.65 -18.04 0.93
CA HIS A 77 2.93 -17.04 1.98
C HIS A 77 1.71 -16.20 2.37
N GLN A 78 0.81 -15.90 1.42
CA GLN A 78 -0.46 -15.22 1.69
C GLN A 78 -1.38 -16.13 2.51
N ARG A 79 -1.52 -17.40 2.12
CA ARG A 79 -2.30 -18.38 2.88
C ARG A 79 -1.77 -18.54 4.30
N GLN A 80 -0.46 -18.64 4.48
CA GLN A 80 0.16 -18.71 5.81
C GLN A 80 -0.14 -17.45 6.64
N ALA A 81 -0.12 -16.26 6.01
CA ALA A 81 -0.55 -15.04 6.68
C ALA A 81 -2.03 -15.11 7.10
N PHE A 82 -2.92 -15.63 6.25
CA PHE A 82 -4.35 -15.77 6.58
C PHE A 82 -4.57 -16.68 7.79
N LEU A 83 -3.88 -17.82 7.84
CA LEU A 83 -3.93 -18.74 8.97
C LEU A 83 -3.49 -18.10 10.28
N ARG A 84 -2.49 -17.22 10.23
CA ARG A 84 -1.96 -16.54 11.42
C ARG A 84 -2.84 -15.37 11.85
N LEU A 85 -3.39 -14.62 10.91
CA LEU A 85 -4.05 -13.34 11.15
C LEU A 85 -5.57 -13.42 11.30
N HIS A 86 -6.21 -14.54 10.96
CA HIS A 86 -7.65 -14.65 11.09
C HIS A 86 -8.10 -14.59 12.55
N SER A 87 -9.30 -14.03 12.77
CA SER A 87 -9.92 -13.88 14.09
C SER A 87 -11.19 -14.72 14.24
N ARG A 88 -11.25 -15.89 13.58
CA ARG A 88 -12.38 -16.83 13.66
C ARG A 88 -12.15 -17.89 14.73
N LYS A 89 -13.25 -18.53 15.16
CA LYS A 89 -13.27 -19.67 16.10
C LYS A 89 -12.52 -19.40 17.42
N GLY A 90 -12.59 -18.17 17.92
CA GLY A 90 -11.91 -17.77 19.16
C GLY A 90 -10.39 -17.62 19.05
N GLN A 91 -9.82 -17.71 17.84
CA GLN A 91 -8.39 -17.46 17.64
C GLN A 91 -8.08 -15.97 17.75
N GLN A 92 -7.07 -15.63 18.55
CA GLN A 92 -6.45 -14.31 18.53
C GLN A 92 -5.44 -14.23 17.38
N PRO A 93 -5.48 -13.17 16.55
CA PRO A 93 -4.50 -12.96 15.49
C PRO A 93 -3.06 -12.95 16.04
N HIS A 94 -2.16 -13.69 15.39
CA HIS A 94 -0.76 -13.73 15.77
C HIS A 94 0.02 -12.59 15.09
N HIS A 95 0.90 -11.92 15.85
CA HIS A 95 1.88 -10.99 15.28
C HIS A 95 2.64 -11.67 14.13
N THR A 96 2.66 -11.04 12.96
CA THR A 96 3.15 -11.67 11.73
C THR A 96 4.01 -10.69 10.95
N LEU A 97 5.26 -11.08 10.69
CA LEU A 97 6.18 -10.37 9.81
C LEU A 97 6.19 -11.06 8.44
N VAL A 98 5.84 -10.34 7.38
CA VAL A 98 5.83 -10.86 6.01
C VAL A 98 7.07 -10.36 5.27
N VAL A 99 8.06 -11.24 5.07
CA VAL A 99 9.32 -10.92 4.38
C VAL A 99 9.30 -11.48 2.95
N THR A 100 8.95 -10.63 1.98
CA THR A 100 8.93 -10.99 0.55
C THR A 100 9.27 -9.78 -0.34
N GLY A 101 9.72 -10.02 -1.57
CA GLY A 101 10.07 -8.97 -2.54
C GLY A 101 8.90 -8.06 -2.96
N THR A 102 9.18 -6.90 -3.57
CA THR A 102 8.14 -6.02 -4.11
C THR A 102 7.30 -6.73 -5.16
N GLY A 103 5.97 -6.52 -5.15
CA GLY A 103 5.04 -7.17 -6.06
C GLY A 103 4.63 -8.61 -5.70
N SER A 104 5.07 -9.14 -4.55
CA SER A 104 4.69 -10.48 -4.05
C SER A 104 3.27 -10.60 -3.49
N GLY A 105 2.51 -9.50 -3.49
CA GLY A 105 1.19 -9.42 -2.86
C GLY A 105 1.23 -9.38 -1.33
N LYS A 106 2.13 -8.56 -0.75
CA LYS A 106 2.21 -8.34 0.71
C LYS A 106 0.95 -7.70 1.28
N THR A 107 0.32 -6.80 0.54
CA THR A 107 -0.89 -6.10 0.97
C THR A 107 -2.01 -7.12 1.24
N GLU A 108 -2.17 -8.07 0.34
CA GLU A 108 -3.20 -9.10 0.38
C GLU A 108 -3.06 -9.97 1.62
N CYS A 109 -1.82 -10.25 2.07
CA CYS A 109 -1.53 -11.05 3.27
C CYS A 109 -2.29 -10.55 4.51
N PHE A 110 -2.35 -9.23 4.71
CA PHE A 110 -3.04 -8.64 5.87
C PHE A 110 -4.44 -8.12 5.52
N LEU A 111 -4.67 -7.72 4.27
CA LEU A 111 -5.90 -7.04 3.89
C LEU A 111 -7.12 -7.97 4.00
N TYR A 112 -7.05 -9.19 3.47
CA TYR A 112 -8.18 -10.11 3.52
C TYR A 112 -8.58 -10.54 4.94
N PRO A 113 -7.63 -10.87 5.86
CA PRO A 113 -7.96 -11.06 7.27
C PRO A 113 -8.65 -9.86 7.92
N ILE A 114 -8.23 -8.64 7.59
CA ILE A 114 -8.86 -7.41 8.10
C ILE A 114 -10.27 -7.25 7.54
N LEU A 115 -10.45 -7.38 6.22
CA LEU A 115 -11.77 -7.28 5.58
C LEU A 115 -12.75 -8.32 6.13
N ASP A 116 -12.30 -9.57 6.30
CA ASP A 116 -13.09 -10.63 6.90
C ASP A 116 -13.49 -10.30 8.35
N HIS A 117 -12.57 -9.76 9.15
CA HIS A 117 -12.87 -9.33 10.51
C HIS A 117 -13.91 -8.21 10.52
N CYS A 118 -13.68 -7.13 9.75
CA CYS A 118 -14.58 -5.98 9.66
C CYS A 118 -15.98 -6.38 9.20
N TYR A 119 -16.08 -7.27 8.20
CA TYR A 119 -17.36 -7.76 7.70
C TYR A 119 -18.13 -8.57 8.76
N ARG A 120 -17.44 -9.44 9.51
CA ARG A 120 -18.08 -10.23 10.57
C ARG A 120 -18.51 -9.38 11.77
N THR A 121 -17.78 -8.32 12.06
CA THR A 121 -18.07 -7.43 13.19
C THR A 121 -18.78 -6.13 12.76
N ARG A 122 -19.34 -6.06 11.54
CA ARG A 122 -19.95 -4.86 10.95
C ARG A 122 -21.00 -4.14 11.81
N GLU A 123 -21.71 -4.87 12.67
CA GLU A 123 -22.67 -4.31 13.61
C GLU A 123 -22.02 -3.49 14.74
N GLN A 124 -20.74 -3.75 15.03
CA GLN A 124 -19.94 -3.01 16.00
C GLN A 124 -19.37 -1.76 15.32
N ARG A 125 -19.65 -0.58 15.88
CA ARG A 125 -19.12 0.70 15.38
C ARG A 125 -17.73 0.96 15.98
N GLY A 126 -16.93 1.75 15.28
CA GLY A 126 -15.59 2.14 15.70
C GLY A 126 -14.49 1.60 14.78
N ILE A 127 -13.27 2.08 15.00
CA ILE A 127 -12.12 1.68 14.19
C ILE A 127 -11.67 0.29 14.63
N LYS A 128 -11.67 -0.67 13.70
CA LYS A 128 -11.31 -2.08 13.93
C LYS A 128 -9.90 -2.41 13.42
N ALA A 129 -9.40 -1.62 12.46
CA ALA A 129 -8.06 -1.78 11.94
C ALA A 129 -7.45 -0.42 11.58
N ILE A 130 -6.18 -0.23 11.95
CA ILE A 130 -5.38 0.92 11.54
C ILE A 130 -4.26 0.43 10.62
N LEU A 131 -4.22 0.97 9.41
CA LEU A 131 -3.17 0.70 8.43
C LEU A 131 -2.20 1.88 8.41
N LEU A 132 -0.97 1.63 8.83
CA LEU A 132 0.08 2.64 8.90
C LEU A 132 1.02 2.56 7.71
N TYR A 133 1.14 3.70 7.02
CA TYR A 133 2.06 3.87 5.91
C TYR A 133 3.12 4.93 6.23
N PRO A 134 4.37 4.77 5.74
CA PRO A 134 5.46 5.71 6.02
C PRO A 134 5.27 7.08 5.35
N MET A 135 4.51 7.14 4.25
CA MET A 135 4.35 8.36 3.44
C MET A 135 2.90 8.57 3.01
N ASN A 136 2.48 9.83 2.90
CA ASN A 136 1.13 10.19 2.43
C ASN A 136 0.83 9.60 1.05
N ALA A 137 1.76 9.72 0.10
CA ALA A 137 1.56 9.22 -1.26
C ALA A 137 1.27 7.72 -1.30
N LEU A 138 1.97 6.93 -0.48
CA LEU A 138 1.72 5.50 -0.38
C LEU A 138 0.38 5.20 0.30
N ALA A 139 0.01 5.96 1.34
CA ALA A 139 -1.30 5.82 1.97
C ALA A 139 -2.44 6.11 0.98
N THR A 140 -2.32 7.17 0.18
CA THR A 140 -3.30 7.55 -0.85
C THR A 140 -3.41 6.48 -1.94
N ASP A 141 -2.30 5.93 -2.40
CA ASP A 141 -2.31 4.85 -3.39
C ASP A 141 -3.02 3.59 -2.86
N GLN A 142 -2.70 3.19 -1.62
CA GLN A 142 -3.36 2.03 -1.00
C GLN A 142 -4.82 2.31 -0.64
N ALA A 143 -5.20 3.56 -0.35
CA ALA A 143 -6.58 3.98 -0.15
C ALA A 143 -7.41 3.80 -1.42
N ARG A 144 -6.92 4.26 -2.57
CA ARG A 144 -7.59 4.04 -3.87
C ARG A 144 -7.82 2.56 -4.15
N ARG A 145 -6.80 1.74 -3.88
CA ARG A 145 -6.89 0.30 -4.08
C ARG A 145 -7.92 -0.36 -3.16
N LEU A 146 -8.00 0.08 -1.91
CA LEU A 146 -9.03 -0.39 -0.98
C LEU A 146 -10.43 0.08 -1.40
N ALA A 147 -10.58 1.33 -1.85
CA ALA A 147 -11.84 1.88 -2.36
C ALA A 147 -12.39 1.00 -3.50
N ALA A 148 -11.54 0.65 -4.46
CA ALA A 148 -11.90 -0.25 -5.55
C ALA A 148 -12.34 -1.64 -5.05
N ILE A 149 -11.63 -2.24 -4.09
CA ILE A 149 -12.00 -3.55 -3.52
C ILE A 149 -13.36 -3.49 -2.80
N LEU A 150 -13.62 -2.43 -2.04
CA LEU A 150 -14.89 -2.25 -1.33
C LEU A 150 -16.06 -2.00 -2.29
N ALA A 151 -15.80 -1.32 -3.41
CA ALA A 151 -16.82 -1.02 -4.42
C ALA A 151 -17.16 -2.22 -5.33
N ASP A 152 -16.18 -3.09 -5.61
CA ASP A 152 -16.31 -4.25 -6.51
C ASP A 152 -16.89 -5.50 -5.82
N ASP A 153 -16.66 -5.68 -4.51
CA ASP A 153 -17.22 -6.82 -3.76
C ASP A 153 -18.58 -6.45 -3.14
N GLU A 154 -19.67 -6.98 -3.70
CA GLU A 154 -21.05 -6.78 -3.21
C GLU A 154 -21.26 -7.19 -1.75
N ARG A 155 -20.39 -8.05 -1.18
CA ARG A 155 -20.46 -8.39 0.25
C ARG A 155 -19.90 -7.28 1.12
N LEU A 156 -18.95 -6.50 0.62
CA LEU A 156 -18.27 -5.43 1.36
C LEU A 156 -18.93 -4.08 1.15
N LYS A 157 -19.49 -3.85 -0.04
CA LYS A 157 -20.11 -2.59 -0.43
C LYS A 157 -21.22 -2.19 0.53
N GLY A 158 -21.03 -1.07 1.21
CA GLY A 158 -21.95 -0.55 2.23
C GLY A 158 -21.99 -1.34 3.55
N GLN A 159 -21.22 -2.43 3.67
CA GLN A 159 -21.11 -3.27 4.87
C GLN A 159 -19.81 -3.02 5.64
N VAL A 160 -18.74 -2.63 4.93
CA VAL A 160 -17.43 -2.28 5.51
C VAL A 160 -17.04 -0.90 5.01
N THR A 161 -16.63 -0.05 5.95
CA THR A 161 -16.24 1.35 5.71
C THR A 161 -14.75 1.54 5.91
N ALA A 162 -14.13 2.37 5.08
CA ALA A 162 -12.73 2.75 5.22
C ALA A 162 -12.54 4.25 5.03
N GLY A 163 -11.58 4.81 5.75
CA GLY A 163 -11.23 6.21 5.68
C GLY A 163 -9.74 6.45 5.56
N LEU A 164 -9.36 7.58 4.97
CA LEU A 164 -7.98 8.03 4.85
C LEU A 164 -7.77 9.28 5.69
N TYR A 165 -6.91 9.21 6.71
CA TYR A 165 -6.52 10.36 7.51
C TYR A 165 -5.05 10.66 7.29
N VAL A 166 -4.77 11.55 6.35
CA VAL A 166 -3.43 12.08 6.05
C VAL A 166 -3.44 13.61 6.09
N GLY A 167 -2.27 14.26 6.01
CA GLY A 167 -2.18 15.72 6.08
C GLY A 167 -3.09 16.43 5.05
N GLY A 168 -3.57 17.63 5.39
CA GLY A 168 -4.62 18.34 4.64
C GLY A 168 -6.00 18.20 5.29
N GLN A 169 -7.00 18.90 4.75
CA GLN A 169 -8.36 18.91 5.31
C GLN A 169 -9.24 17.75 4.83
N GLY A 170 -8.81 17.02 3.79
CA GLY A 170 -9.70 16.11 3.06
C GLY A 170 -10.73 16.89 2.23
N GLN A 171 -11.35 16.22 1.26
CA GLN A 171 -12.38 16.81 0.39
C GLN A 171 -13.53 15.82 0.10
N HIS A 172 -13.27 14.53 0.24
CA HIS A 172 -14.18 13.44 -0.07
C HIS A 172 -14.98 13.07 1.18
N ARG A 173 -16.24 13.48 1.18
CA ARG A 173 -17.21 13.20 2.25
C ARG A 173 -17.91 11.85 2.09
N VAL A 174 -17.88 11.29 0.88
CA VAL A 174 -18.51 10.01 0.52
C VAL A 174 -17.48 9.19 -0.24
N ALA A 175 -17.39 7.89 0.06
CA ALA A 175 -16.51 6.99 -0.66
C ALA A 175 -17.10 6.58 -2.02
N ASP A 176 -16.23 6.42 -3.01
CA ASP A 176 -16.53 5.86 -4.33
C ASP A 176 -15.50 4.78 -4.71
N ALA A 177 -15.44 4.37 -5.98
CA ALA A 177 -14.51 3.32 -6.43
C ALA A 177 -13.04 3.78 -6.46
N GLU A 178 -12.76 5.08 -6.37
CA GLU A 178 -11.43 5.66 -6.47
C GLU A 178 -10.99 6.35 -5.17
N HIS A 179 -11.93 6.85 -4.36
CA HIS A 179 -11.66 7.65 -3.17
C HIS A 179 -12.36 7.08 -1.95
N LEU A 180 -11.62 6.96 -0.85
CA LEU A 180 -12.20 6.74 0.48
C LEU A 180 -12.65 8.07 1.08
N VAL A 181 -13.46 8.02 2.14
CA VAL A 181 -13.76 9.22 2.94
C VAL A 181 -12.45 9.74 3.54
N ASP A 182 -12.13 11.01 3.30
CA ASP A 182 -10.94 11.68 3.85
C ASP A 182 -11.27 13.00 4.57
N ASP A 183 -12.53 13.45 4.52
CA ASP A 183 -13.02 14.60 5.27
C ASP A 183 -13.01 14.33 6.77
N ARG A 184 -12.29 15.17 7.52
CA ARG A 184 -12.07 14.97 8.96
C ARG A 184 -13.35 15.03 9.78
N GLU A 185 -14.27 15.92 9.43
CA GLU A 185 -15.52 16.08 10.17
C GLU A 185 -16.40 14.85 9.97
N VAL A 186 -16.46 14.33 8.74
CA VAL A 186 -17.19 13.08 8.46
C VAL A 186 -16.56 11.90 9.21
N LEU A 187 -15.23 11.76 9.16
CA LEU A 187 -14.55 10.67 9.88
C LEU A 187 -14.80 10.74 11.39
N ARG A 188 -14.77 11.92 12.00
CA ARG A 188 -15.03 12.10 13.45
C ARG A 188 -16.48 11.80 13.83
N GLN A 189 -17.44 12.16 12.98
CA GLN A 189 -18.86 11.93 13.22
C GLN A 189 -19.27 10.47 12.98
N SER A 190 -18.63 9.82 12.02
CA SER A 190 -18.88 8.42 11.66
C SER A 190 -17.56 7.68 11.45
N PRO A 191 -16.91 7.23 12.53
CA PRO A 191 -15.62 6.55 12.45
C PRO A 191 -15.68 5.30 11.55
N PRO A 192 -14.71 5.12 10.63
CA PRO A 192 -14.71 3.98 9.71
C PRO A 192 -14.24 2.70 10.41
N ASP A 193 -14.53 1.54 9.80
CA ASP A 193 -14.00 0.25 10.27
C ASP A 193 -12.48 0.16 10.08
N ILE A 194 -11.97 0.69 8.97
CA ILE A 194 -10.55 0.65 8.60
C ILE A 194 -10.05 2.09 8.42
N LEU A 195 -9.02 2.47 9.19
CA LEU A 195 -8.39 3.78 9.09
C LEU A 195 -7.00 3.66 8.45
N LEU A 196 -6.78 4.32 7.32
CA LEU A 196 -5.47 4.46 6.69
C LEU A 196 -4.84 5.76 7.16
N THR A 197 -3.61 5.70 7.66
CA THR A 197 -2.90 6.90 8.12
C THR A 197 -1.38 6.71 8.08
N ASN A 198 -0.63 7.68 8.60
CA ASN A 198 0.81 7.59 8.81
C ASN A 198 1.16 7.78 10.29
N TYR A 199 2.40 7.48 10.68
CA TYR A 199 2.83 7.53 12.08
C TYR A 199 2.65 8.92 12.72
N LYS A 200 2.90 10.00 11.97
CA LYS A 200 2.78 11.38 12.46
C LYS A 200 1.32 11.77 12.70
N MET A 201 0.42 11.35 11.81
CA MET A 201 -1.00 11.62 11.95
C MET A 201 -1.62 10.75 13.04
N LEU A 202 -1.20 9.48 13.18
CA LEU A 202 -1.63 8.65 14.30
C LEU A 202 -1.27 9.29 15.64
N ASP A 203 -0.06 9.85 15.77
CA ASP A 203 0.35 10.57 16.98
C ASP A 203 -0.60 11.74 17.30
N PHE A 204 -1.00 12.50 16.28
CA PHE A 204 -2.00 13.56 16.45
C PHE A 204 -3.39 13.03 16.79
N LEU A 205 -3.83 11.95 16.15
CA LEU A 205 -5.14 11.33 16.40
C LEU A 205 -5.30 10.83 17.84
N LEU A 206 -4.20 10.44 18.48
CA LEU A 206 -4.19 9.95 19.87
C LEU A 206 -4.12 11.10 20.90
N GLN A 207 -3.57 12.25 20.52
CA GLN A 207 -3.32 13.36 21.46
C GLN A 207 -4.32 14.51 21.34
N ARG A 208 -4.91 14.74 20.15
CA ARG A 208 -5.75 15.91 19.90
C ARG A 208 -7.17 15.74 20.46
N PRO A 209 -7.69 16.71 21.24
CA PRO A 209 -9.05 16.66 21.76
C PRO A 209 -10.12 16.51 20.66
N ASP A 210 -9.95 17.20 19.54
CA ASP A 210 -10.91 17.18 18.42
C ASP A 210 -11.05 15.79 17.78
N ASP A 211 -9.99 14.98 17.83
CA ASP A 211 -9.95 13.65 17.22
C ASP A 211 -10.42 12.57 18.22
N ARG A 212 -10.72 12.91 19.48
CA ARG A 212 -11.21 11.98 20.50
C ARG A 212 -12.50 11.26 20.07
N ALA A 213 -13.36 11.95 19.31
CA ALA A 213 -14.62 11.39 18.81
C ALA A 213 -14.41 10.14 17.94
N LEU A 214 -13.27 10.01 17.26
CA LEU A 214 -12.94 8.83 16.45
C LEU A 214 -12.91 7.54 17.27
N TRP A 215 -12.55 7.65 18.54
CA TRP A 215 -12.38 6.54 19.46
C TRP A 215 -13.58 6.31 20.38
N ALA A 216 -14.67 7.09 20.22
CA ALA A 216 -15.80 7.07 21.15
C ALA A 216 -16.54 5.73 21.22
N HIS A 217 -16.40 4.90 20.18
CA HIS A 217 -17.02 3.57 20.10
C HIS A 217 -16.03 2.44 20.37
N ASN A 218 -14.74 2.75 20.57
CA ASN A 218 -13.71 1.79 20.92
C ASN A 218 -13.71 1.52 22.43
N THR A 219 -13.68 0.25 22.80
CA THR A 219 -13.51 -0.25 24.17
C THR A 219 -12.03 -0.57 24.43
N PRO A 220 -11.59 -0.75 25.70
CA PRO A 220 -10.19 -1.09 26.00
C PRO A 220 -9.66 -2.34 25.28
N ASP A 221 -10.55 -3.25 24.88
CA ASP A 221 -10.23 -4.50 24.19
C ASP A 221 -10.40 -4.43 22.66
N THR A 222 -10.68 -3.25 22.10
CA THR A 222 -10.90 -3.01 20.66
C THR A 222 -10.19 -1.76 20.16
#